data_AF-A0A4V2ZZ72-F1
#
_entry.id   AF-A0A4V2ZZ72-F1
#
_cell.length_a   1.000
_cell.length_b   1.000
_cell.length_c   1.000
_cell.angle_alpha   90.00
_cell.angle_beta   90.00
_cell.angle_gamma   90.00
#
_symmetry.space_group_name_H-M   'P 1'
#
loop_
_entity.id
_entity.type
_entity.pdbx_description
1 polymer ?
#
loop_
_entity_poly.entity_id
_entity_poly.type
_entity_poly.pdbx_seq_one_letter_code
_entity_poly.pdbx_strand_id
1 'polypeptide(L)'
;MTRLNRAIRYAAVGALVSTLAACVVNQPAPPRPVVVSPGPNPHEVAVDRLHEIDGRIDNLSRRIDMRVNQGYYPPPQGGALHHRLDTIRGEAHDMAAQHGGGISGDEQHVLNQELDTAARAIGE
;
A
#
# COMPACT_ATOMS: atom_id res chain seq x y z
N MET A 1 -35.00 -61.13 -2.14
CA MET A 1 -35.27 -61.66 -3.50
C MET A 1 -34.81 -60.65 -4.54
N THR A 2 -34.03 -61.14 -5.51
CA THR A 2 -33.72 -60.59 -6.85
C THR A 2 -32.97 -59.25 -7.03
N ARG A 3 -31.74 -59.43 -7.55
CA ARG A 3 -30.84 -58.50 -8.24
C ARG A 3 -31.45 -57.94 -9.54
N LEU A 4 -31.00 -56.78 -10.03
CA LEU A 4 -30.82 -56.52 -11.47
C LEU A 4 -29.90 -55.31 -11.69
N ASN A 5 -28.59 -55.55 -11.84
CA ASN A 5 -27.84 -55.59 -13.11
C ASN A 5 -27.57 -54.23 -13.76
N ARG A 6 -26.39 -53.71 -13.43
CA ARG A 6 -25.65 -52.71 -14.20
C ARG A 6 -25.00 -53.38 -15.40
N ALA A 7 -25.48 -53.09 -16.60
CA ALA A 7 -24.78 -53.39 -17.84
C ALA A 7 -25.28 -52.45 -18.93
N ILE A 8 -24.36 -51.77 -19.62
CA ILE A 8 -24.28 -51.74 -21.08
C ILE A 8 -22.82 -51.46 -21.43
N ARG A 9 -22.33 -52.32 -22.32
CA ARG A 9 -20.95 -52.44 -22.79
C ARG A 9 -20.76 -51.60 -24.06
N TYR A 10 -19.52 -51.18 -24.22
CA TYR A 10 -18.87 -50.58 -25.38
C TYR A 10 -19.22 -51.20 -26.73
N ALA A 11 -19.28 -50.36 -27.78
CA ALA A 11 -18.42 -50.43 -28.98
C ALA A 11 -19.07 -49.72 -30.18
N ALA A 12 -18.34 -48.81 -30.84
CA ALA A 12 -18.32 -48.65 -32.32
C ALA A 12 -17.23 -47.62 -32.68
N VAL A 13 -16.08 -48.06 -33.20
CA VAL A 13 -15.71 -48.18 -34.63
C VAL A 13 -14.87 -46.98 -35.06
N GLY A 14 -13.57 -47.24 -35.25
CA GLY A 14 -12.61 -46.29 -35.78
C GLY A 14 -12.64 -46.29 -37.31
N ALA A 15 -12.55 -45.10 -37.89
CA ALA A 15 -12.13 -44.86 -39.25
C ALA A 15 -11.02 -43.81 -39.21
N LEU A 16 -9.75 -44.25 -39.32
CA LEU A 16 -8.60 -43.36 -39.48
C LEU A 16 -8.48 -43.01 -40.97
N VAL A 17 -9.04 -41.86 -41.35
CA VAL A 17 -8.68 -41.20 -42.62
C VAL A 17 -7.40 -40.42 -42.37
N SER A 18 -6.30 -40.87 -42.96
CA SER A 18 -5.00 -40.17 -42.91
C SER A 18 -5.01 -38.98 -43.86
N THR A 19 -5.28 -37.79 -43.33
CA THR A 19 -4.98 -36.52 -43.99
C THR A 19 -3.64 -36.01 -43.46
N LEU A 20 -2.61 -35.98 -44.31
CA LEU A 20 -1.35 -35.28 -44.06
C LEU A 20 -1.61 -33.77 -44.08
N ALA A 21 -2.18 -33.24 -42.99
CA ALA A 21 -2.07 -31.82 -42.69
C ALA A 21 -0.68 -31.63 -42.06
N ALA A 22 0.18 -30.87 -42.74
CA ALA A 22 1.40 -30.38 -42.14
C ALA A 22 1.02 -29.48 -40.95
N CYS A 23 0.94 -30.05 -39.75
CA CYS A 23 0.87 -29.27 -38.53
C CYS A 23 2.20 -28.54 -38.40
N VAL A 24 2.29 -27.31 -38.92
CA VAL A 24 3.23 -26.34 -38.36
C VAL A 24 2.81 -26.21 -36.91
N VAL A 25 3.53 -26.90 -36.03
CA VAL A 25 3.51 -26.64 -34.60
C VAL A 25 4.04 -25.24 -34.46
N ASN A 26 3.13 -24.27 -34.30
CA ASN A 26 3.48 -22.93 -33.88
C ASN A 26 3.93 -23.04 -32.42
N GLN A 27 5.21 -23.34 -32.22
CA GLN A 27 5.80 -23.47 -30.89
C GLN A 27 5.73 -22.08 -30.23
N PRO A 28 5.02 -21.93 -29.09
CA PRO A 28 5.02 -20.68 -28.35
C PRO A 28 6.47 -20.31 -28.03
N ALA A 29 6.84 -19.05 -28.26
CA ALA A 29 8.16 -18.56 -27.87
C ALA A 29 8.42 -18.91 -26.40
N PRO A 30 9.65 -19.31 -26.04
CA PRO A 30 9.97 -19.62 -24.65
C PRO A 30 9.60 -18.43 -23.76
N PRO A 31 9.00 -18.66 -22.58
CA PRO A 31 8.67 -17.57 -21.66
C PRO A 31 9.97 -16.81 -21.37
N ARG A 32 9.95 -15.50 -21.66
CA ARG A 32 11.07 -14.63 -21.30
C ARG A 32 11.25 -14.74 -19.78
N PRO A 33 12.48 -14.87 -19.27
CA PRO A 33 12.70 -14.81 -17.84
C PRO A 33 12.12 -13.49 -17.33
N VAL A 34 11.12 -13.59 -16.45
CA VAL A 34 10.59 -12.43 -15.73
C VAL A 34 11.72 -11.98 -14.84
N VAL A 35 12.36 -10.86 -15.18
CA VAL A 35 13.29 -10.20 -14.27
C VAL A 35 12.41 -9.67 -13.13
N VAL A 36 12.34 -10.43 -12.04
CA VAL A 36 11.72 -9.97 -10.80
C VAL A 36 12.67 -8.92 -10.25
N SER A 37 12.43 -7.65 -10.57
CA SER A 37 13.09 -6.56 -9.86
C SER A 37 12.81 -6.76 -8.36
N PRO A 38 13.83 -6.76 -7.49
CA PRO A 38 13.59 -6.79 -6.05
C PRO A 38 12.68 -5.61 -5.72
N GLY A 39 11.53 -5.88 -5.10
CA GLY A 39 10.70 -4.81 -4.57
C GLY A 39 11.48 -4.00 -3.53
N PRO A 40 10.99 -2.80 -3.16
CA PRO A 40 11.62 -1.97 -2.13
C PRO A 40 11.84 -2.78 -0.85
N ASN A 41 12.98 -2.55 -0.20
CA ASN A 41 13.30 -3.14 1.09
C ASN A 41 12.23 -2.72 2.13
N PRO A 42 11.63 -3.65 2.91
CA PRO A 42 10.59 -3.31 3.88
C PRO A 42 10.98 -2.23 4.91
N HIS A 43 12.26 -2.20 5.31
CA HIS A 43 12.80 -1.19 6.22
C HIS A 43 12.88 0.19 5.55
N GLU A 44 13.33 0.27 4.30
CA GLU A 44 13.30 1.52 3.52
C GLU A 44 11.88 2.07 3.42
N VAL A 45 10.89 1.21 3.15
CA VAL A 45 9.48 1.64 3.13
C VAL A 45 9.03 2.18 4.49
N ALA A 46 9.47 1.59 5.60
CA ALA A 46 9.14 2.08 6.94
C ALA A 46 9.76 3.46 7.22
N VAL A 47 11.00 3.68 6.78
CA VAL A 47 11.68 4.98 6.88
C VAL A 47 10.98 6.03 6.01
N ASP A 48 10.60 5.67 4.78
CA ASP A 48 9.87 6.57 3.88
C ASP A 48 8.54 7.02 4.48
N ARG A 49 7.79 6.12 5.14
CA ARG A 49 6.56 6.49 5.85
C ARG A 49 6.79 7.52 6.94
N LEU A 50 7.90 7.42 7.69
CA LEU A 50 8.25 8.42 8.71
C LEU A 50 8.52 9.78 8.06
N HIS A 51 9.31 9.80 6.98
CA HIS A 51 9.57 11.03 6.24
C HIS A 51 8.30 11.66 5.67
N GLU A 52 7.33 10.85 5.22
CA GLU A 52 6.02 11.35 4.78
C GLU A 52 5.26 12.05 5.92
N ILE A 53 5.27 11.47 7.12
CA ILE A 53 4.67 12.09 8.32
C ILE A 53 5.39 13.40 8.67
N ASP A 54 6.73 13.40 8.70
CA ASP A 54 7.51 14.62 8.97
C ASP A 54 7.26 15.73 7.96
N GLY A 55 7.22 15.39 6.67
CA GLY A 55 6.92 16.35 5.61
C GLY A 55 5.52 16.93 5.74
N ARG A 56 4.56 16.13 6.21
CA ARG A 56 3.19 16.57 6.45
C ARG A 56 3.10 17.50 7.67
N ILE A 57 3.82 17.19 8.75
CA ILE A 57 3.96 18.07 9.92
C ILE A 57 4.54 19.43 9.52
N ASP A 58 5.63 19.43 8.76
CA ASP A 58 6.27 20.66 8.29
C ASP A 58 5.35 21.50 7.40
N ASN A 59 4.54 20.85 6.56
CA ASN A 59 3.54 21.54 5.76
C ASN A 59 2.50 22.24 6.63
N LEU A 60 1.93 21.54 7.61
CA LEU A 60 0.95 22.10 8.52
C LEU A 60 1.54 23.24 9.37
N SER A 61 2.77 23.10 9.83
CA SER A 61 3.51 24.13 10.57
C SER A 61 3.61 25.43 9.75
N ARG A 62 4.06 25.35 8.49
CA ARG A 62 4.08 26.52 7.59
C ARG A 62 2.70 27.13 7.37
N ARG A 63 1.66 26.30 7.29
CA ARG A 63 0.28 26.77 7.13
C ARG A 63 -0.25 27.48 8.36
N ILE A 64 0.15 27.06 9.56
CA ILE A 64 -0.13 27.78 10.80
C ILE A 64 0.46 29.19 10.71
N ASP A 65 1.74 29.31 10.36
CA ASP A 65 2.41 30.60 10.24
C ASP A 65 1.72 31.52 9.24
N MET A 66 1.36 31.01 8.06
CA MET A 66 0.61 31.78 7.07
C MET A 66 -0.72 32.30 7.62
N ARG A 67 -1.49 31.46 8.32
CA ARG A 67 -2.80 31.81 8.87
C ARG A 67 -2.69 32.83 10.00
N VAL A 68 -1.68 32.72 10.87
CA VAL A 68 -1.36 33.74 11.88
C VAL A 68 -1.01 35.08 11.21
N ASN A 69 -0.12 35.06 10.22
CA ASN A 69 0.32 36.27 9.51
C ASN A 69 -0.82 36.95 8.74
N GLN A 70 -1.79 36.19 8.26
CA GLN A 70 -3.00 36.68 7.60
C GLN A 70 -4.08 37.15 8.59
N GLY A 71 -3.89 36.95 9.90
CA GLY A 71 -4.82 37.38 10.93
C GLY A 71 -6.04 36.49 11.13
N TYR A 72 -6.04 35.24 10.63
CA TYR A 72 -7.15 34.31 10.84
C TYR A 72 -7.31 33.91 12.32
N TYR A 73 -6.23 33.93 13.08
CA TYR A 73 -6.22 33.74 14.52
C TYR A 73 -4.99 34.36 15.18
N PRO A 74 -5.03 34.69 16.49
CA PRO A 74 -3.94 35.39 17.15
C PRO A 74 -2.71 34.46 17.40
N PRO A 75 -1.50 35.04 17.57
CA PRO A 75 -0.27 34.25 17.76
C PRO A 75 -0.31 33.17 18.86
N PRO A 76 -0.95 33.36 20.03
CA PRO A 76 -1.04 32.30 21.04
C PRO A 76 -1.79 31.06 20.55
N GLN A 77 -2.80 31.22 19.68
CA GLN A 77 -3.50 30.10 19.08
C GLN A 77 -2.61 29.36 18.08
N GLY A 78 -1.81 30.08 17.29
CA GLY A 78 -0.80 29.47 16.43
C GLY A 78 0.26 28.68 17.20
N GLY A 79 0.74 29.22 18.33
CA GLY A 79 1.67 28.52 19.21
C GLY A 79 1.11 27.21 19.77
N ALA A 80 -0.17 27.18 20.16
CA ALA A 80 -0.83 25.96 20.61
C ALA A 80 -0.94 24.90 19.49
N LEU A 81 -1.15 25.33 18.25
CA LEU A 81 -1.18 24.44 17.09
C LEU A 81 0.22 23.88 16.77
N HIS A 82 1.27 24.70 16.83
CA HIS A 82 2.65 24.22 16.69
C HIS A 82 3.01 23.21 17.77
N HIS A 83 2.69 23.49 19.03
CA HIS A 83 2.94 22.54 20.13
C HIS A 83 2.27 21.18 19.88
N ARG A 84 1.03 21.19 19.36
CA ARG A 84 0.35 19.94 18.97
C ARG A 84 1.11 19.19 17.88
N LEU A 85 1.62 19.88 16.86
CA LEU A 85 2.42 19.26 15.82
C LEU A 85 3.76 18.71 16.35
N ASP A 86 4.40 19.41 17.29
CA ASP A 86 5.63 18.94 17.95
C ASP A 86 5.38 17.67 18.77
N THR A 87 4.24 17.57 19.46
CA THR A 87 3.84 16.34 20.16
C THR A 87 3.69 15.18 19.19
N ILE A 88 2.96 15.36 18.08
CA ILE A 88 2.79 14.31 17.05
C ILE A 88 4.15 13.90 16.47
N ARG A 89 5.06 14.85 16.24
CA ARG A 89 6.42 14.56 15.80
C ARG A 89 7.18 13.70 16.81
N GLY A 90 7.09 14.05 18.09
CA GLY A 90 7.69 13.26 19.17
C GLY A 90 7.19 11.82 19.16
N GLU A 91 5.87 11.63 19.09
CA GLU A 91 5.25 10.30 19.02
C GLU A 91 5.70 9.50 17.79
N ALA A 92 5.79 10.14 16.62
CA ALA A 92 6.27 9.49 15.40
C ALA A 92 7.73 9.00 15.54
N HIS A 93 8.61 9.81 16.14
CA HIS A 93 10.00 9.43 16.37
C HIS A 93 10.14 8.38 17.48
N ASP A 94 9.30 8.40 18.50
CA ASP A 94 9.26 7.38 19.55
C ASP A 94 8.81 6.02 18.99
N MET A 95 7.82 6.01 18.09
CA MET A 95 7.41 4.81 17.33
C MET A 95 8.57 4.33 16.43
N ALA A 96 9.20 5.25 15.69
CA ALA A 96 10.32 4.91 14.82
C ALA A 96 11.51 4.31 15.57
N ALA A 97 11.82 4.83 16.77
CA ALA A 97 12.88 4.31 17.62
C ALA A 97 12.64 2.86 18.05
N GLN A 98 11.37 2.45 18.20
CA GLN A 98 10.99 1.07 18.50
C GLN A 98 11.13 0.14 17.29
N HIS A 99 11.06 0.68 16.07
CA HIS A 99 10.97 -0.08 14.81
C HIS A 99 12.18 0.12 13.88
N GLY A 100 13.37 0.40 14.45
CA GLY A 100 14.62 0.45 13.69
C GLY A 100 14.78 1.70 12.82
N GLY A 101 14.11 2.79 13.18
CA GLY A 101 14.22 4.11 12.53
C GLY A 101 13.11 4.43 11.53
N GLY A 102 12.13 3.57 11.35
CA GLY A 102 10.95 3.80 10.50
C GLY A 102 9.67 3.38 11.19
N ILE A 103 8.51 3.67 10.59
CA ILE A 103 7.19 3.36 11.16
C ILE A 103 6.46 2.29 10.33
N SER A 104 5.61 1.52 11.02
CA SER A 104 4.69 0.57 10.41
C SER A 104 3.54 1.28 9.68
N GLY A 105 2.78 0.53 8.88
CA GLY A 105 1.60 1.08 8.20
C GLY A 105 0.49 1.49 9.16
N ASP A 106 0.29 0.75 10.25
CA ASP A 106 -0.74 1.05 11.24
C ASP A 106 -0.39 2.31 12.05
N GLU A 107 0.88 2.46 12.45
CA GLU A 107 1.39 3.68 13.08
C GLU A 107 1.25 4.88 12.16
N GLN A 108 1.62 4.74 10.88
CA GLN A 108 1.40 5.78 9.88
C GLN A 108 -0.09 6.17 9.78
N HIS A 109 -1.00 5.19 9.83
CA HIS A 109 -2.43 5.47 9.78
C HIS A 109 -2.90 6.27 10.99
N VAL A 110 -2.48 5.90 12.21
CA VAL A 110 -2.79 6.64 13.44
C VAL A 110 -2.26 8.08 13.37
N LEU A 111 -0.98 8.25 13.03
CA LEU A 111 -0.37 9.58 12.90
C LEU A 111 -1.09 10.43 11.86
N ASN A 112 -1.52 9.84 10.75
CA ASN A 112 -2.31 10.55 9.73
C ASN A 112 -3.66 11.03 10.24
N GLN A 113 -4.35 10.26 11.10
CA GLN A 113 -5.62 10.68 11.71
C GLN A 113 -5.44 11.87 12.67
N GLU A 114 -4.33 11.88 13.41
CA GLU A 114 -3.99 13.00 14.29
C GLU A 114 -3.67 14.26 13.48
N LEU A 115 -2.90 14.12 12.41
CA LEU A 115 -2.61 15.20 11.46
C LEU A 115 -3.87 15.71 10.76
N ASP A 116 -4.82 14.85 10.41
CA ASP A 116 -6.12 15.27 9.87
C ASP A 116 -6.91 16.11 10.88
N THR A 117 -6.80 15.77 12.16
CA THR A 117 -7.45 16.53 13.23
C THR A 117 -6.76 17.86 13.46
N ALA A 118 -5.43 17.92 13.36
CA ALA A 118 -4.67 19.17 13.39
C ALA A 118 -4.99 20.05 12.17
N ALA A 119 -5.06 19.47 10.96
CA ALA A 119 -5.42 20.19 9.73
C ALA A 119 -6.79 20.87 9.83
N ARG A 120 -7.80 20.14 10.33
CA ARG A 120 -9.14 20.69 10.60
C ARG A 120 -9.11 21.86 11.60
N ALA A 121 -8.27 21.78 12.63
CA ALA A 121 -8.11 22.86 13.61
C ALA A 121 -7.43 24.11 13.02
N ILE A 122 -6.55 23.95 12.02
CA ILE A 122 -5.95 25.05 11.25
C ILE A 122 -7.00 25.66 10.29
N GLY A 123 -7.94 24.84 9.82
CA GLY A 123 -9.04 25.20 8.93
C GLY A 123 -8.84 24.76 7.49
N GLU A 124 -8.34 23.54 7.27
CA GLU A 124 -8.38 22.82 5.98
C GLU A 124 -9.38 21.66 6.00
#